data_AF-A0A915U3H4-F1
#
_entry.id   AF-A0A915U3H4-F1
#
_cell.length_a   1.000
_cell.length_b   1.000
_cell.length_c   1.000
_cell.angle_alpha   90.00
_cell.angle_beta   90.00
_cell.angle_gamma   90.00
#
_symmetry.space_group_name_H-M   'P 1'
#
loop_
_entity.id
_entity.type
_entity.pdbx_description
1 polymer ?
#
loop_
_entity_poly.entity_id
_entity_poly.type
_entity_poly.pdbx_seq_one_letter_code
_entity_poly.pdbx_strand_id
1 'polypeptide(L)'
;MERIYDLYLPVSAADLDISRILDEEKLLHLHPHWFVEETDPRDIGLFAILRDYATDQFFSLELRLDLSSVPAPDDPGDCRLIMRIFLFDYHVEELLFFADREKSRVRVRFVADRVSDEEEQDILLWIRAIQEYLRLYTATTPRTLFFRLLMNRMVLQMNPSQRKICLMLTKITIIELLVILVLVLGYAYFIR
;
A
#
# COMPACT_ATOMS: atom_id res chain seq x y z
N MET A 1 4.19 -21.14 7.32
CA MET A 1 4.98 -20.41 8.35
C MET A 1 4.29 -19.09 8.70
N GLU A 2 4.33 -18.62 9.96
CA GLU A 2 3.76 -17.31 10.34
C GLU A 2 4.83 -16.35 10.84
N ARG A 3 4.74 -15.08 10.43
CA ARG A 3 5.59 -13.98 10.92
C ARG A 3 4.73 -12.79 11.31
N ILE A 4 5.13 -12.06 12.36
CA ILE A 4 4.44 -10.86 12.83
C ILE A 4 5.37 -9.68 12.72
N TYR A 5 4.90 -8.60 12.10
CA TYR A 5 5.64 -7.36 11.95
C TYR A 5 4.91 -6.21 12.66
N ASP A 6 5.67 -5.38 13.37
CA ASP A 6 5.14 -4.15 13.96
C ASP A 6 4.83 -3.15 12.85
N LEU A 7 3.58 -2.71 12.83
CA LEU A 7 3.14 -1.59 12.00
C LEU A 7 3.14 -0.35 12.89
N TYR A 8 3.69 0.74 12.38
CA TYR A 8 3.67 2.03 13.09
C TYR A 8 2.41 2.84 12.71
N LEU A 9 1.26 2.19 12.50
CA LEU A 9 -0.02 2.89 12.42
C LEU A 9 -0.52 3.24 13.82
N PRO A 10 -1.21 4.39 13.96
CA PRO A 10 -1.92 4.70 15.19
C PRO A 10 -3.08 3.71 15.39
N VAL A 11 -3.40 3.40 16.65
CA VAL A 11 -4.51 2.50 17.02
C VAL A 11 -5.86 2.96 16.45
N SER A 12 -6.02 4.27 16.22
CA SER A 12 -7.20 4.85 15.56
C SER A 12 -7.43 4.35 14.13
N ALA A 13 -6.44 3.70 13.50
CA ALA A 13 -6.62 3.03 12.21
C ALA A 13 -7.66 1.90 12.27
N ALA A 14 -7.87 1.28 13.44
CA ALA A 14 -8.90 0.25 13.62
C ALA A 14 -10.33 0.83 13.59
N ASP A 15 -10.49 2.14 13.78
CA ASP A 15 -11.79 2.81 13.72
C ASP A 15 -12.12 3.31 12.29
N LEU A 16 -11.25 3.06 11.30
CA LEU A 16 -11.47 3.45 9.92
C LEU A 16 -12.50 2.54 9.25
N ASP A 17 -13.41 3.15 8.48
CA ASP A 17 -14.30 2.42 7.58
C ASP A 17 -13.51 1.99 6.32
N ILE A 18 -12.77 0.88 6.44
CA ILE A 18 -11.89 0.36 5.38
C ILE A 18 -12.68 0.08 4.10
N SER A 19 -13.95 -0.32 4.20
CA SER A 19 -14.80 -0.64 3.05
C SER A 19 -14.99 0.52 2.06
N ARG A 20 -14.87 1.77 2.55
CA ARG A 20 -14.95 2.97 1.72
C ARG A 20 -13.61 3.46 1.22
N ILE A 21 -12.54 3.04 1.87
CA ILE A 21 -11.18 3.51 1.63
C ILE A 21 -10.49 2.60 0.61
N LEU A 22 -10.68 1.29 0.76
CA LEU A 22 -9.90 0.27 0.10
C LEU A 22 -10.81 -0.80 -0.49
N ASP A 23 -10.46 -1.21 -1.70
CA ASP A 23 -11.04 -2.34 -2.43
C ASP A 23 -9.88 -3.23 -2.91
N GLU A 24 -10.23 -4.42 -3.40
CA GLU A 24 -9.29 -5.41 -3.88
C GLU A 24 -8.41 -4.88 -5.02
N GLU A 25 -8.99 -4.09 -5.92
CA GLU A 25 -8.26 -3.51 -7.06
C GLU A 25 -7.21 -2.48 -6.61
N LYS A 26 -7.58 -1.56 -5.70
CA LYS A 26 -6.61 -0.62 -5.11
C LYS A 26 -5.52 -1.34 -4.34
N LEU A 27 -5.82 -2.45 -3.67
CA LEU A 27 -4.81 -3.26 -2.98
C LEU A 27 -3.72 -3.75 -3.95
N LEU A 28 -4.11 -4.24 -5.13
CA LEU A 28 -3.17 -4.65 -6.17
C LEU A 28 -2.33 -3.46 -6.64
N HIS A 29 -2.98 -2.32 -6.90
CA HIS A 29 -2.27 -1.11 -7.33
C HIS A 29 -1.36 -0.50 -6.25
N LEU A 30 -1.55 -0.82 -4.97
CA LEU A 30 -0.63 -0.39 -3.91
C LEU A 30 0.70 -1.15 -3.96
N HIS A 31 0.78 -2.29 -4.63
CA HIS A 31 2.05 -2.98 -4.80
C HIS A 31 3.03 -2.13 -5.63
N PRO A 32 4.28 -1.96 -5.19
CA PRO A 32 5.24 -1.09 -5.89
C PRO A 32 5.64 -1.63 -7.27
N HIS A 33 5.58 -2.94 -7.47
CA HIS A 33 6.12 -3.60 -8.67
C HIS A 33 5.07 -4.24 -9.57
N TRP A 34 3.82 -4.41 -9.12
CA TRP A 34 2.83 -5.13 -9.93
C TRP A 34 2.20 -4.23 -10.98
N PHE A 35 2.17 -4.73 -12.20
CA PHE A 35 1.31 -4.26 -13.28
C PHE A 35 0.05 -5.10 -13.27
N VAL A 36 -1.08 -4.43 -13.14
CA VAL A 36 -2.39 -5.07 -13.27
C VAL A 36 -2.73 -5.06 -14.76
N GLU A 37 -2.69 -6.23 -15.39
CA GLU A 37 -2.97 -6.37 -16.84
C GLU A 37 -4.47 -6.60 -17.07
N GLU A 38 -5.05 -7.52 -16.29
CA GLU A 38 -6.47 -7.86 -16.37
C GLU A 38 -7.00 -8.18 -14.97
N THR A 39 -8.23 -7.73 -14.69
CA THR A 39 -8.97 -8.04 -13.48
C THR A 39 -10.33 -8.62 -13.83
N ASP A 40 -10.69 -9.69 -13.15
CA ASP A 40 -11.97 -10.36 -13.29
C ASP A 40 -12.59 -10.57 -11.90
N PRO A 41 -13.67 -9.86 -11.56
CA PRO A 41 -14.36 -10.05 -10.29
C PRO A 41 -15.08 -11.40 -10.28
N ARG A 42 -14.75 -12.25 -9.30
CA ARG A 42 -15.38 -13.55 -9.07
C ARG A 42 -16.24 -13.52 -7.80
N ASP A 43 -17.07 -14.54 -7.60
CA ASP A 43 -17.99 -14.64 -6.46
C ASP A 43 -17.29 -14.59 -5.08
N ILE A 44 -16.00 -14.95 -5.00
CA ILE A 44 -15.26 -15.10 -3.74
C ILE A 44 -14.14 -14.04 -3.59
N GLY A 45 -13.80 -13.31 -4.65
CA GLY A 45 -12.70 -12.34 -4.65
C GLY A 45 -12.40 -11.76 -6.03
N LEU A 46 -11.28 -11.06 -6.14
CA LEU A 46 -10.78 -10.47 -7.38
C LEU A 46 -9.69 -11.37 -7.96
N PHE A 47 -9.95 -11.96 -9.12
CA PHE A 47 -8.90 -12.62 -9.89
C PHE A 47 -8.16 -11.56 -10.71
N ALA A 48 -6.83 -11.61 -10.70
CA ALA A 48 -6.01 -10.69 -11.47
C ALA A 48 -4.86 -11.41 -12.16
N ILE A 49 -4.61 -11.01 -13.41
CA ILE A 49 -3.38 -11.34 -14.13
C ILE A 49 -2.43 -10.17 -13.93
N LEU A 50 -1.29 -10.48 -13.31
CA LEU A 50 -0.30 -9.51 -12.90
C LEU A 50 1.01 -9.77 -13.64
N ARG A 51 1.75 -8.70 -13.88
CA ARG A 51 3.14 -8.75 -14.31
C ARG A 51 4.01 -8.05 -13.29
N ASP A 52 5.01 -8.75 -12.77
CA ASP A 52 5.99 -8.14 -11.87
C ASP A 52 7.01 -7.36 -12.69
N TYR A 53 7.14 -6.06 -12.45
CA TYR A 53 8.10 -5.19 -13.13
C TYR A 53 9.56 -5.51 -12.80
N ALA A 54 9.85 -6.05 -11.62
CA ALA A 54 11.20 -6.35 -11.20
C ALA A 54 11.76 -7.59 -11.93
N THR A 55 10.93 -8.62 -12.05
CA THR A 55 11.30 -9.91 -12.66
C THR A 55 10.82 -10.08 -14.11
N ASP A 56 9.92 -9.22 -14.57
CA ASP A 56 9.19 -9.28 -15.86
C ASP A 56 8.37 -10.57 -16.03
N GLN A 57 8.02 -11.24 -14.93
CA GLN A 57 7.23 -12.47 -14.95
C GLN A 57 5.74 -12.18 -14.83
N PHE A 58 4.95 -12.95 -15.58
CA PHE A 58 3.50 -12.97 -15.45
C PHE A 58 3.07 -14.03 -14.45
N PHE A 59 2.09 -13.69 -13.62
CA PHE A 59 1.47 -14.60 -12.68
C PHE A 59 0.00 -14.24 -12.47
N SER A 60 -0.77 -15.20 -12.01
CA SER A 60 -2.17 -14.99 -11.62
C SER A 60 -2.29 -15.05 -10.11
N LEU A 61 -3.13 -14.18 -9.56
CA LEU A 61 -3.43 -14.10 -8.14
C LEU A 61 -4.94 -13.94 -7.99
N GLU A 62 -5.53 -14.69 -7.05
CA GLU A 62 -6.87 -14.35 -6.55
C GLU A 62 -6.72 -13.70 -5.18
N LEU A 63 -7.26 -12.47 -5.06
CA LEU A 63 -7.19 -11.66 -3.85
C LEU A 63 -8.58 -11.48 -3.27
N ARG A 64 -8.74 -11.71 -1.98
CA ARG A 64 -9.99 -11.45 -1.26
C ARG A 64 -9.72 -10.55 -0.05
N LEU A 65 -10.45 -9.44 0.03
CA LEU A 65 -10.46 -8.57 1.20
C LEU A 65 -11.61 -8.99 2.12
N ASP A 66 -11.28 -9.40 3.34
CA ASP A 66 -12.26 -9.67 4.39
C ASP A 66 -12.17 -8.60 5.48
N LEU A 67 -13.29 -7.92 5.67
CA LEU A 67 -13.48 -6.87 6.68
C LEU A 67 -14.38 -7.33 7.82
N SER A 68 -14.75 -8.62 7.84
CA SER A 68 -15.61 -9.17 8.87
C SER A 68 -14.93 -9.09 10.23
N SER A 69 -15.60 -8.49 11.21
CA SER A 69 -15.13 -8.41 12.60
C SER A 69 -15.23 -9.74 13.35
N VAL A 70 -15.55 -10.83 12.66
CA VAL A 70 -15.66 -12.17 13.24
C VAL A 70 -14.24 -12.70 13.48
N PRO A 71 -13.83 -12.88 14.74
CA PRO A 71 -12.51 -13.40 15.04
C PRO A 71 -12.42 -14.85 14.53
N ALA A 72 -11.40 -15.13 13.73
CA ALA A 72 -11.06 -16.49 13.36
C ALA A 72 -10.48 -17.24 14.59
N PRO A 73 -10.54 -18.58 14.64
CA PRO A 73 -10.04 -19.36 15.78
C PRO A 73 -8.56 -19.09 16.12
N ASP A 74 -7.78 -18.69 15.12
CA ASP A 74 -6.34 -18.42 15.22
C ASP A 74 -6.03 -16.94 15.52
N ASP A 75 -7.04 -16.08 15.64
CA ASP A 75 -6.82 -14.65 15.86
C ASP A 75 -6.27 -14.38 17.25
N PRO A 76 -5.36 -13.41 17.41
CA PRO A 76 -4.82 -13.07 18.71
C PRO A 76 -5.96 -12.51 19.59
N GLY A 77 -6.25 -13.20 20.69
CA GLY A 77 -7.27 -12.77 21.65
C GLY A 77 -6.95 -11.38 22.21
N ASP A 78 -7.96 -10.51 22.30
CA ASP A 78 -7.90 -9.09 22.74
C ASP A 78 -7.36 -8.09 21.69
N CYS A 79 -7.32 -8.44 20.40
CA CYS A 79 -6.94 -7.52 19.31
C CYS A 79 -8.15 -6.98 18.53
N ARG A 80 -8.04 -5.73 18.04
CA ARG A 80 -9.02 -5.16 17.10
C ARG A 80 -8.56 -5.45 15.67
N LEU A 81 -9.38 -6.17 14.91
CA LEU A 81 -9.11 -6.39 13.49
C LEU A 81 -9.22 -5.07 12.72
N ILE A 82 -8.23 -4.78 11.87
CA ILE A 82 -8.27 -3.67 10.92
C ILE A 82 -8.80 -4.19 9.58
N MET A 83 -8.15 -5.23 9.04
CA MET A 83 -8.57 -5.92 7.81
C MET A 83 -7.79 -7.23 7.64
N ARG A 84 -8.31 -8.12 6.80
CA ARG A 84 -7.69 -9.38 6.44
C ARG A 84 -7.65 -9.52 4.92
N ILE A 85 -6.51 -9.89 4.37
CA ILE A 85 -6.33 -10.09 2.94
C ILE A 85 -5.92 -11.53 2.73
N PHE A 86 -6.71 -12.28 1.97
CA PHE A 86 -6.35 -13.60 1.51
C PHE A 86 -5.78 -13.52 0.10
N LEU A 87 -4.70 -14.26 -0.12
CA LEU A 87 -4.06 -14.42 -1.41
C LEU A 87 -4.06 -15.91 -1.74
N PHE A 88 -4.58 -16.25 -2.92
CA PHE A 88 -4.55 -17.62 -3.44
C PHE A 88 -3.59 -17.71 -4.63
N ASP A 89 -2.99 -18.88 -4.81
CA ASP A 89 -2.00 -19.16 -5.85
C ASP A 89 -0.75 -18.24 -5.79
N TYR A 90 -0.41 -17.77 -4.58
CA TYR A 90 0.74 -16.92 -4.30
C TYR A 90 1.54 -17.46 -3.10
N HIS A 91 2.76 -16.95 -2.88
CA HIS A 91 3.64 -17.43 -1.79
C HIS A 91 3.14 -17.06 -0.38
N VAL A 92 2.18 -16.14 -0.30
CA VAL A 92 1.47 -15.71 0.91
C VAL A 92 0.04 -16.20 0.83
N GLU A 93 -0.48 -16.73 1.92
CA GLU A 93 -1.89 -17.14 2.06
C GLU A 93 -2.73 -16.03 2.66
N GLU A 94 -2.18 -15.34 3.67
CA GLU A 94 -2.94 -14.39 4.49
C GLU A 94 -2.07 -13.25 5.01
N LEU A 95 -2.64 -12.04 4.94
CA LEU A 95 -2.18 -10.85 5.64
C LEU A 95 -3.26 -10.38 6.60
N LEU A 96 -3.01 -10.49 7.90
CA LEU A 96 -3.93 -10.08 8.95
C LEU A 96 -3.43 -8.79 9.60
N PHE A 97 -4.11 -7.68 9.36
CA PHE A 97 -3.82 -6.38 9.97
C PHE A 97 -4.67 -6.21 11.23
N PHE A 98 -4.03 -6.00 12.37
CA PHE A 98 -4.71 -5.85 13.65
C PHE A 98 -4.06 -4.77 14.51
N ALA A 99 -4.83 -4.19 15.43
CA ALA A 99 -4.35 -3.30 16.45
C ALA A 99 -4.35 -4.02 17.82
N ASP A 100 -3.18 -4.08 18.42
CA ASP A 100 -2.96 -4.39 19.83
C ASP A 100 -2.86 -3.06 20.61
N ARG A 101 -3.11 -3.07 21.92
CA ARG A 101 -3.40 -1.93 22.82
C ARG A 101 -2.71 -0.60 22.51
N GLU A 102 -1.45 -0.62 22.05
CA GLU A 102 -0.69 0.58 21.67
C GLU A 102 -0.09 0.56 20.26
N LYS A 103 -0.16 -0.56 19.54
CA LYS A 103 0.53 -0.75 18.26
C LYS A 103 -0.33 -1.54 17.28
N SER A 104 -0.38 -1.08 16.04
CA SER A 104 -0.80 -1.93 14.93
C SER A 104 0.27 -2.98 14.61
N ARG A 105 -0.15 -4.14 14.13
CA ARG A 105 0.71 -5.22 13.66
C ARG A 105 0.10 -5.87 12.45
N VAL A 106 0.94 -6.53 11.66
CA VAL A 106 0.50 -7.43 10.60
C VAL A 106 1.06 -8.81 10.86
N ARG A 107 0.20 -9.82 10.78
CA ARG A 107 0.60 -11.23 10.72
C ARG A 107 0.57 -11.65 9.25
N VAL A 108 1.66 -12.24 8.79
CA VAL A 108 1.83 -12.77 7.45
C VAL A 108 1.92 -14.29 7.55
N ARG A 109 1.03 -15.00 6.86
CA ARG A 109 1.05 -16.46 6.74
C ARG A 109 1.54 -16.84 5.35
N PHE A 110 2.65 -17.57 5.30
CA PHE A 110 3.28 -18.05 4.07
C PHE A 110 2.93 -19.51 3.81
N VAL A 111 2.71 -19.85 2.52
CA VAL A 111 2.45 -21.23 2.05
C VAL A 111 3.66 -22.12 2.31
N ALA A 112 4.86 -21.62 1.99
CA ALA A 112 6.11 -22.39 2.07
C ALA A 112 6.75 -22.29 3.46
N ASP A 113 7.43 -23.38 3.85
CA ASP A 113 8.19 -23.44 5.12
C ASP A 113 9.55 -22.73 5.05
N ARG A 114 10.01 -22.43 3.82
CA ARG A 114 11.15 -21.56 3.54
C ARG A 114 10.76 -20.55 2.48
N VAL A 115 10.93 -19.28 2.81
CA VAL A 115 10.66 -18.12 1.97
C VAL A 115 12.01 -17.45 1.69
N SER A 116 12.22 -17.01 0.45
CA SER A 116 13.44 -16.26 0.11
C SER A 116 13.44 -14.89 0.79
N ASP A 117 14.62 -14.38 1.15
CA ASP A 117 14.76 -13.03 1.70
C ASP A 117 14.20 -11.96 0.75
N GLU A 118 14.24 -12.22 -0.57
CA GLU A 118 13.70 -11.33 -1.61
C GLU A 118 12.16 -11.29 -1.59
N GLU A 119 11.51 -12.45 -1.47
CA GLU A 119 10.05 -12.57 -1.40
C GLU A 119 9.52 -11.87 -0.14
N GLU A 120 10.18 -12.09 0.99
CA GLU A 120 9.84 -11.43 2.25
C GLU A 120 9.97 -9.90 2.13
N GLN A 121 11.04 -9.41 1.50
CA GLN A 121 11.23 -7.97 1.28
C GLN A 121 10.14 -7.38 0.38
N ASP A 122 9.75 -8.06 -0.70
CA ASP A 122 8.72 -7.58 -1.62
C ASP A 122 7.36 -7.43 -0.91
N ILE A 123 6.97 -8.45 -0.14
CA ILE A 123 5.74 -8.42 0.68
C ILE A 123 5.80 -7.31 1.73
N LEU A 124 6.96 -7.11 2.37
CA LEU A 124 7.14 -6.02 3.33
C LEU A 124 7.03 -4.64 2.67
N LEU A 125 7.47 -4.48 1.42
CA LEU A 125 7.26 -3.24 0.67
C LEU A 125 5.78 -3.00 0.40
N TRP A 126 5.03 -4.04 0.03
CA TRP A 126 3.59 -3.94 -0.17
C TRP A 126 2.84 -3.59 1.11
N ILE A 127 3.14 -4.28 2.21
CA ILE A 127 2.60 -3.99 3.54
C ILE A 127 2.87 -2.54 3.94
N ARG A 128 4.09 -2.04 3.71
CA ARG A 128 4.45 -0.64 3.99
C ARG A 128 3.66 0.35 3.11
N ALA A 129 3.45 0.04 1.84
CA ALA A 129 2.65 0.87 0.95
C ALA A 129 1.20 0.95 1.40
N ILE A 130 0.60 -0.19 1.78
CA ILE A 130 -0.73 -0.27 2.39
C ILE A 130 -0.79 0.55 3.68
N GLN A 131 0.21 0.39 4.55
CA GLN A 131 0.29 1.12 5.81
C GLN A 131 0.30 2.65 5.58
N GLU A 132 1.18 3.15 4.71
CA GLU A 132 1.27 4.58 4.44
C GLU A 132 0.00 5.12 3.78
N TYR A 133 -0.65 4.31 2.93
CA TYR A 133 -1.95 4.65 2.39
C TYR A 133 -3.02 4.82 3.49
N LEU A 134 -3.16 3.86 4.39
CA LEU A 134 -4.10 3.94 5.52
C LEU A 134 -3.78 5.11 6.47
N ARG A 135 -2.49 5.39 6.69
CA ARG A 135 -2.03 6.52 7.52
C ARG A 135 -2.50 7.87 6.97
N LEU A 136 -2.66 8.01 5.66
CA LEU A 136 -3.23 9.23 5.10
C LEU A 136 -4.66 9.46 5.62
N TYR A 137 -5.41 8.39 5.91
CA TYR A 137 -6.80 8.46 6.36
C TYR A 137 -6.95 8.67 7.88
N THR A 138 -5.96 8.32 8.68
CA THR A 138 -6.01 8.47 10.16
C THR A 138 -5.94 9.93 10.63
N ALA A 139 -5.37 10.85 9.83
CA ALA A 139 -5.24 12.26 10.20
C ALA A 139 -5.88 13.18 9.15
N THR A 140 -6.69 14.15 9.58
CA THR A 140 -7.38 15.13 8.72
C THR A 140 -6.65 16.47 8.71
N THR A 141 -5.47 16.52 8.10
CA THR A 141 -4.72 17.76 7.85
C THR A 141 -4.88 18.16 6.38
N PRO A 142 -4.75 19.45 6.02
CA PRO A 142 -4.82 19.87 4.62
C PRO A 142 -3.78 19.16 3.74
N ARG A 143 -2.60 18.88 4.31
CA ARG A 143 -1.55 18.07 3.67
C ARG A 143 -2.05 16.66 3.37
N THR A 144 -2.62 15.96 4.35
CA THR A 144 -3.08 14.57 4.14
C THR A 144 -4.24 14.51 3.16
N LEU A 145 -5.15 15.48 3.15
CA LEU A 145 -6.22 15.56 2.14
C LEU A 145 -5.69 15.72 0.71
N PHE A 146 -4.70 16.60 0.51
CA PHE A 146 -4.05 16.75 -0.79
C PHE A 146 -3.41 15.44 -1.25
N PHE A 147 -2.66 14.76 -0.37
CA PHE A 147 -2.04 13.48 -0.70
C PHE A 147 -3.06 12.36 -0.95
N ARG A 148 -4.19 12.32 -0.23
CA ARG A 148 -5.29 11.37 -0.53
C ARG A 148 -5.81 11.57 -1.94
N LEU A 149 -6.06 12.83 -2.33
CA LEU A 149 -6.57 13.16 -3.67
C LEU A 149 -5.55 12.78 -4.75
N LEU A 150 -4.28 13.10 -4.54
CA LEU A 150 -3.20 12.76 -5.46
C LEU A 150 -3.02 11.24 -5.59
N MET A 151 -3.06 10.50 -4.48
CA MET A 151 -2.95 9.04 -4.49
C MET A 151 -4.11 8.39 -5.24
N ASN A 152 -5.35 8.75 -4.90
CA ASN A 152 -6.54 8.13 -5.49
C ASN A 152 -6.71 8.47 -6.97
N ARG A 153 -6.34 9.69 -7.39
CA ARG A 153 -6.61 10.17 -8.74
C ARG A 153 -5.44 10.02 -9.71
N MET A 154 -4.21 10.01 -9.21
CA MET A 154 -3.02 9.91 -10.08
C MET A 154 -2.25 8.64 -9.82
N VAL A 155 -1.79 8.41 -8.58
CA VAL A 155 -0.83 7.33 -8.31
C VAL A 155 -1.43 5.95 -8.51
N LEU A 156 -2.62 5.69 -7.95
CA LEU A 156 -3.25 4.37 -8.06
C LEU A 156 -3.68 4.03 -9.49
N GLN A 157 -3.98 5.03 -10.32
CA GLN A 157 -4.30 4.85 -11.75
C GLN A 157 -3.07 4.68 -12.64
N MET A 158 -1.87 4.95 -12.11
CA MET A 158 -0.63 4.88 -12.86
C MET A 158 0.05 3.53 -12.67
N ASN A 159 0.55 3.00 -13.79
CA ASN A 159 1.45 1.85 -13.79
C ASN A 159 2.79 2.17 -13.09
N PRO A 160 3.51 1.17 -12.53
CA PRO A 160 4.79 1.37 -11.85
C PRO A 160 5.82 2.18 -12.67
N SER A 161 5.89 1.96 -13.99
CA SER A 161 6.78 2.72 -14.89
C SER A 161 6.38 4.21 -14.94
N GLN A 162 5.09 4.51 -15.05
CA GLN A 162 4.57 5.87 -15.06
C GLN A 162 4.79 6.58 -13.72
N ARG A 163 4.64 5.87 -12.59
CA ARG A 163 4.96 6.40 -11.26
C ARG A 163 6.43 6.82 -11.15
N LYS A 164 7.35 5.99 -11.65
CA LYS A 164 8.79 6.29 -11.67
C LYS A 164 9.11 7.52 -12.51
N ILE A 165 8.50 7.65 -13.69
CA ILE A 165 8.64 8.83 -14.56
C ILE A 165 8.05 10.08 -13.89
N CYS A 166 6.85 9.97 -13.31
CA CYS A 166 6.20 11.08 -12.61
C CYS A 166 7.05 11.59 -11.44
N LEU A 167 7.66 10.69 -10.66
CA LEU A 167 8.57 11.06 -9.58
C LEU A 167 9.85 11.73 -10.09
N MET A 168 10.42 11.26 -11.21
CA MET A 168 11.56 11.93 -11.81
C MET A 168 11.20 13.34 -12.28
N LEU A 169 10.07 13.49 -12.98
CA LEU A 169 9.60 14.78 -13.48
C LEU A 169 9.33 15.75 -12.33
N THR A 170 8.66 15.28 -11.26
CA THR A 170 8.41 16.09 -10.06
C THR A 170 9.72 16.57 -9.41
N LYS A 171 10.74 15.70 -9.30
CA LYS A 171 12.05 16.09 -8.77
C LYS A 171 12.69 17.19 -9.62
N ILE A 172 12.62 17.08 -10.95
CA ILE A 172 13.13 18.10 -11.87
C ILE A 172 12.37 19.42 -11.69
N THR A 173 11.04 19.39 -11.64
CA THR A 173 10.21 20.59 -11.44
C THR A 173 10.51 21.30 -10.11
N ILE A 174 10.76 20.55 -9.02
CA ILE A 174 11.14 21.15 -7.74
C ILE A 174 12.49 21.87 -7.84
N ILE A 175 13.47 21.26 -8.51
CA ILE A 175 14.79 21.87 -8.73
C ILE A 175 14.65 23.14 -9.57
N GLU A 176 13.85 23.09 -10.64
CA GLU A 176 13.56 24.24 -11.50
C GLU A 176 12.94 25.41 -10.71
N LEU A 177 11.94 25.12 -9.88
CA LEU A 177 11.26 26.12 -9.05
C LEU A 177 12.24 26.76 -8.04
N LEU A 178 13.17 25.97 -7.48
CA LEU A 178 14.23 26.47 -6.60
C LEU A 178 15.21 27.40 -7.34
N VAL A 179 15.61 27.06 -8.56
CA VAL A 179 16.47 27.92 -9.40
C VAL A 179 15.78 29.24 -9.71
N ILE A 180 14.50 29.21 -10.09
CA ILE A 180 13.69 30.41 -10.33
C ILE A 180 13.63 31.26 -9.06
N LEU A 181 13.39 30.66 -7.90
CA LEU A 181 13.34 31.36 -6.62
C LEU A 181 14.67 32.06 -6.30
N VAL A 182 15.81 31.39 -6.50
CA VAL A 182 17.14 31.97 -6.30
C VAL A 182 17.39 33.14 -7.24
N LEU A 183 17.01 33.03 -8.52
CA LEU A 183 17.14 34.12 -9.49
C LEU A 183 16.28 35.34 -9.10
N VAL A 184 15.03 35.12 -8.67
CA VAL A 184 14.13 36.19 -8.23
C VAL A 184 14.67 36.90 -6.98
N LEU A 185 15.16 36.14 -5.99
CA LEU A 185 15.76 36.70 -4.78
C LEU A 185 17.06 37.46 -5.09
N GLY A 186 17.92 36.90 -5.95
CA GLY A 186 19.15 37.56 -6.39
C GLY A 186 18.86 38.87 -7.12
N TYR A 187 17.87 38.88 -8.02
CA TYR A 187 17.42 40.08 -8.70
C TYR A 187 16.88 41.14 -7.73
N ALA A 188 15.98 40.75 -6.81
CA ALA A 188 15.41 41.66 -5.84
C ALA A 188 16.45 42.24 -4.86
N TYR A 189 17.48 41.46 -4.51
CA TYR A 189 18.59 41.93 -3.68
C TYR A 189 19.51 42.90 -4.43
N PHE A 190 19.83 42.64 -5.69
CA PHE A 190 20.74 43.48 -6.47
C PHE A 190 20.12 44.82 -6.89
N ILE A 191 18.80 44.86 -7.07
CA ILE A 191 18.08 46.08 -7.48
C ILE A 191 17.75 47.02 -6.30
N ARG A 192 17.90 46.53 -5.06
CA ARG A 192 17.70 47.30 -3.85
C ARG A 192 19.02 47.86 -3.34
#